data_AF-A0A8J7L2F9-F1
#
_entry.id   AF-A0A8J7L2F9-F1
#
_cell.length_a   1.000
_cell.length_b   1.000
_cell.length_c   1.000
_cell.angle_alpha   90.00
_cell.angle_beta   90.00
_cell.angle_gamma   90.00
#
_symmetry.space_group_name_H-M   'P 1'
#
loop_
_entity.id
_entity.type
_entity.pdbx_description
1 polymer ?
#
loop_
_entity_poly.entity_id
_entity_poly.type
_entity_poly.pdbx_seq_one_letter_code
_entity_poly.pdbx_strand_id
1 'polypeptide(L)' 'MNFSPKAIRFMVEALEFRIEAYQKQLETENLNEDEISDITNDMMFLESLSQELKKALSTIAPPVF' A
#
# COMPACT_ATOMS: atom_id res chain seq x y z
N MET A 1 -14.54 -7.85 -4.72
CA MET A 1 -14.58 -6.57 -5.47
C MET A 1 -14.42 -6.86 -6.95
N ASN A 2 -15.19 -6.19 -7.83
CA ASN A 2 -15.13 -6.40 -9.28
C ASN A 2 -14.44 -5.22 -9.97
N PHE A 3 -13.13 -5.08 -9.73
CA PHE A 3 -12.32 -4.02 -10.33
C PHE A 3 -11.61 -4.53 -11.58
N SER A 4 -11.42 -3.64 -12.56
CA SER A 4 -10.59 -3.96 -13.72
C SER A 4 -9.11 -4.10 -13.30
N PRO A 5 -8.29 -4.88 -14.04
CA PRO A 5 -6.85 -4.96 -13.80
C PRO A 5 -6.17 -3.59 -13.74
N LYS A 6 -6.60 -2.65 -14.58
CA LYS A 6 -6.08 -1.28 -14.61
C LYS A 6 -6.42 -0.51 -13.32
N ALA A 7 -7.65 -0.65 -12.82
CA ALA A 7 -8.04 -0.06 -11.54
C ALA A 7 -7.22 -0.64 -10.38
N ILE A 8 -7.00 -1.96 -10.36
CA ILE A 8 -6.17 -2.61 -9.33
C ILE A 8 -4.73 -2.10 -9.36
N ARG A 9 -4.13 -1.93 -10.54
CA ARG A 9 -2.78 -1.34 -10.68
C ARG A 9 -2.70 0.07 -10.09
N PHE A 10 -3.64 0.95 -10.43
CA PHE A 10 -3.66 2.30 -9.87
C PHE A 10 -3.85 2.31 -8.35
N MET A 11 -4.68 1.42 -7.81
CA MET A 11 -4.83 1.30 -6.36
C MET A 11 -3.52 0.86 -5.71
N VAL A 12 -2.81 -0.13 -6.28
CA VAL A 12 -1.50 -0.56 -5.78
C VAL A 12 -0.50 0.60 -5.80
N GLU A 13 -0.39 1.33 -6.91
CA GLU A 13 0.52 2.49 -7.06
C GLU A 13 0.20 3.59 -6.02
N ALA A 14 -1.09 3.87 -5.78
CA ALA A 14 -1.50 4.86 -4.79
C ALA A 14 -1.16 4.42 -3.35
N LEU A 15 -1.32 3.13 -3.03
CA LEU A 15 -0.93 2.58 -1.74
C LEU A 15 0.59 2.66 -1.54
N GLU A 16 1.37 2.28 -2.55
CA GLU A 16 2.84 2.36 -2.52
C GLU A 16 3.32 3.80 -2.32
N PHE A 17 2.74 4.76 -3.03
CA PHE A 17 3.02 6.19 -2.83
C PHE A 17 2.72 6.65 -1.39
N ARG A 18 1.59 6.21 -0.80
CA ARG A 18 1.23 6.60 0.56
C ARG A 18 2.16 5.98 1.61
N ILE A 19 2.57 4.73 1.41
CA ILE A 19 3.53 4.04 2.27
C ILE A 19 4.88 4.76 2.24
N GLU A 20 5.38 5.13 1.06
CA GLU A 20 6.63 5.89 0.92
C GLU A 20 6.54 7.25 1.64
N ALA A 21 5.39 7.94 1.52
CA ALA A 21 5.16 9.19 2.24
C ALA A 21 5.19 9.00 3.77
N TYR A 22 4.61 7.92 4.29
CA TYR A 22 4.68 7.60 5.72
C TYR A 22 6.09 7.25 6.19
N GLN A 23 6.85 6.46 5.41
CA GLN A 23 8.25 6.17 5.71
C GLN A 23 9.08 7.45 5.80
N LYS A 24 8.91 8.36 4.84
CA LYS A 24 9.57 9.67 4.88
C LYS A 24 9.15 10.49 6.10
N GLN A 25 7.89 10.43 6.49
CA GLN A 25 7.38 11.12 7.67
C GLN A 25 8.09 10.62 8.95
N LEU A 26 8.18 9.29 9.12
CA LEU A 26 8.87 8.65 10.25
C LEU A 26 10.37 9.01 10.32
N GLU A 27 11.01 9.24 9.17
CA GLU A 27 12.44 9.60 9.10
C GLU A 27 12.72 11.10 9.34
N THR A 28 11.77 11.97 8.99
CA THR A 28 12.04 13.42 8.86
C THR A 28 11.31 14.28 9.87
N GLU A 29 10.21 13.79 10.44
CA GLU A 29 9.42 14.54 11.43
C GLU A 29 9.75 14.11 12.85
N ASN A 30 9.68 15.06 13.79
CA ASN A 30 9.85 14.76 15.21
C ASN A 30 8.50 14.38 15.82
N LEU A 31 8.11 13.13 15.57
CA LEU A 31 6.84 12.55 16.00
C LEU A 31 6.94 12.01 17.42
N ASN A 32 5.83 12.06 18.15
CA ASN A 32 5.72 11.38 19.44
C ASN A 32 5.41 9.87 19.27
N GLU A 33 5.47 9.11 20.36
CA GLU A 33 5.28 7.66 20.33
C GLU A 33 3.90 7.23 19.80
N ASP A 34 2.84 7.98 20.13
CA ASP A 34 1.49 7.69 19.65
C ASP A 34 1.39 7.91 18.13
N GLU A 35 1.94 9.03 17.63
CA GLU A 35 1.98 9.34 16.20
C GLU A 35 2.79 8.31 15.40
N ILE A 36 3.93 7.87 15.95
CA ILE A 36 4.75 6.80 15.36
C ILE A 36 3.94 5.49 15.31
N SER A 37 3.24 5.15 16.38
CA SER A 37 2.41 3.95 16.45
C SER A 37 1.30 3.97 15.41
N ASP A 38 0.57 5.08 15.31
CA ASP A 38 -0.52 5.25 14.34
C ASP A 38 -0.03 5.11 12.90
N ILE A 39 1.05 5.81 12.54
CA ILE A 39 1.64 5.74 11.20
C ILE A 39 2.13 4.32 10.88
N THR A 40 2.77 3.68 11.85
CA THR A 40 3.31 2.32 11.66
C THR A 40 2.18 1.30 11.48
N ASN A 41 1.09 1.42 12.23
CA ASN A 41 -0.09 0.57 12.10
C ASN A 41 -0.80 0.78 10.75
N ASP A 42 -0.98 2.04 10.33
CA ASP A 42 -1.52 2.39 9.02
C ASP A 42 -0.68 1.78 7.90
N MET A 43 0.64 1.93 7.96
CA MET A 43 1.56 1.34 6.97
C MET A 43 1.40 -0.17 6.86
N MET A 44 1.37 -0.90 7.99
CA MET A 44 1.18 -2.36 7.97
C MET A 44 -0.15 -2.77 7.33
N PHE A 45 -1.21 -2.01 7.58
CA PHE A 45 -2.50 -2.24 6.92
C PHE A 45 -2.43 -1.99 5.42
N LEU A 46 -1.83 -0.88 4.98
CA LEU A 46 -1.69 -0.54 3.56
C LEU A 46 -0.81 -1.54 2.81
N GLU A 47 0.25 -2.04 3.44
CA GLU A 47 1.11 -3.10 2.88
C GLU A 47 0.32 -4.40 2.69
N SER A 48 -0.45 -4.80 3.70
CA SER A 48 -1.31 -5.99 3.63
C SER A 48 -2.35 -5.87 2.51
N LEU A 49 -3.03 -4.72 2.42
CA LEU A 49 -3.98 -4.44 1.35
C LEU A 49 -3.32 -4.44 -0.03
N SER A 50 -2.11 -3.87 -0.15
CA SER A 50 -1.34 -3.88 -1.39
C SER A 50 -1.01 -5.30 -1.84
N GLN A 51 -0.61 -6.18 -0.91
CA GLN A 51 -0.37 -7.60 -1.21
C GLN A 51 -1.62 -8.33 -1.68
N GLU A 52 -2.77 -8.09 -1.04
CA GLU A 52 -4.05 -8.68 -1.47
C GLU A 52 -4.44 -8.22 -2.88
N LEU A 53 -4.27 -6.93 -3.19
CA LEU A 53 -4.55 -6.38 -4.51
C LEU A 53 -3.60 -6.92 -5.57
N LYS A 54 -2.30 -7.06 -5.26
CA LYS A 54 -1.31 -7.69 -6.16
C LYS A 54 -1.68 -9.15 -6.44
N LYS A 55 -2.14 -9.90 -5.44
CA LYS A 55 -2.62 -11.29 -5.60
C LYS A 55 -3.91 -11.37 -6.43
N ALA A 56 -4.84 -10.44 -6.24
CA ALA A 56 -6.03 -10.33 -7.08
C ALA A 56 -5.65 -10.04 -8.54
N LEU A 57 -4.70 -9.12 -8.75
CA LEU A 57 -4.21 -8.78 -10.09
C LEU A 57 -3.56 -9.98 -10.79
N SER A 58 -2.72 -10.76 -10.09
CA SER A 58 -2.10 -11.96 -10.68
C SER A 58 -3.12 -13.03 -11.07
N THR A 59 -4.29 -13.05 -10.41
CA THR A 59 -5.37 -13.98 -10.75
C THR A 59 -6.13 -13.54 -12.00
N ILE A 60 -6.35 -12.23 -12.16
CA ILE A 60 -7.18 -11.67 -13.24
C ILE A 60 -6.37 -11.40 -14.51
N ALA A 61 -5.08 -11.05 -14.36
CA ALA A 61 -4.16 -10.75 -15.43
C ALA A 61 -2.82 -11.46 -15.17
N PRO A 62 -2.78 -12.80 -15.30
CA PRO A 62 -1.54 -13.55 -15.12
C PRO A 62 -0.49 -13.09 -16.14
N PRO A 63 0.80 -13.06 -15.78
CA PRO A 63 1.85 -12.77 -16.73
C PRO A 63 1.81 -13.81 -17.86
N VAL A 64 1.74 -13.33 -19.10
CA VAL A 64 1.86 -14.19 -20.29
C VAL A 64 3.35 -14.53 -20.42
N PHE A 65 3.68 -15.81 -20.21
CA PHE A 65 5.02 -16.36 -20.43
C PHE A 65 5.24 -16.69 -21.90
#